data_AF-W7MT20-F1
#
_entry.id   AF-W7MT20-F1
#
_cell.length_a   1.000
_cell.length_b   1.000
_cell.length_c   1.000
_cell.angle_alpha   90.00
_cell.angle_beta   90.00
_cell.angle_gamma   90.00
#
_symmetry.space_group_name_H-M   'P 1'
#
loop_
_entity.id
_entity.type
_entity.pdbx_description
1 polymer ?
#
loop_
_entity_poly.entity_id
_entity_poly.type
_entity_poly.pdbx_seq_one_letter_code
_entity_poly.pdbx_strand_id
1 'polypeptide(L)'
;MKTKIAIVGATGETGGSIVNGLLGSETQFDITALVRPSSAEKPATISLKERGIKIVLIDLGGSHDELVAVLTGIDTVISAIHFQSLDDEIPLSNAAKKAGVKRYVPCFFATIAPRGIMDARDRKEAVLDHIQRIYLPYTVIDVGWWYQITLPRVPSGKLDECLVFPNNNIIAGGDIPSALTDIRDIGNYVAAIVGDPRTINKRVLAYTETKTQNEVHKLVEKVLGEKPEPTTLSKEQLEEMLAPFRGSTEQNQMRSIYEYWMSWGVRGDNTPENAVYLGYVLAKDLYPSLHARSLEEFIKDAAEGRVKKVYQQ
;
A
#
# COMPACT_ATOMS: atom_id res chain seq x y z
N MET A 1 -12.34 24.43 9.47
CA MET A 1 -12.87 23.20 10.09
C MET A 1 -11.94 22.06 9.71
N LYS A 2 -11.64 21.13 10.62
CA LYS A 2 -10.78 19.97 10.34
C LYS A 2 -11.53 18.96 9.47
N THR A 3 -10.86 18.38 8.48
CA THR A 3 -11.41 17.27 7.69
C THR A 3 -11.51 16.03 8.59
N LYS A 4 -12.71 15.46 8.70
CA LYS A 4 -12.95 14.27 9.52
C LYS A 4 -12.66 13.00 8.73
N ILE A 5 -11.75 12.18 9.23
CA ILE A 5 -11.30 10.95 8.59
C ILE A 5 -11.67 9.75 9.46
N ALA A 6 -12.33 8.76 8.88
CA ALA A 6 -12.43 7.42 9.44
C ALA A 6 -11.47 6.46 8.73
N ILE A 7 -10.72 5.66 9.50
CA ILE A 7 -9.71 4.73 8.98
C ILE A 7 -10.02 3.32 9.45
N VAL A 8 -10.20 2.40 8.51
CA VAL A 8 -10.19 0.94 8.78
C VAL A 8 -8.77 0.44 8.61
N GLY A 9 -8.32 -0.45 9.50
CA GLY A 9 -6.97 -1.03 9.44
C GLY A 9 -5.86 -0.10 9.95
N ALA A 10 -6.21 0.90 10.77
CA ALA A 10 -5.28 1.89 11.34
C ALA A 10 -4.11 1.30 12.14
N THR A 11 -4.22 0.05 12.60
CA THR A 11 -3.19 -0.67 13.36
C THR A 11 -2.27 -1.54 12.50
N GLY A 12 -2.53 -1.68 11.19
CA GLY A 12 -1.67 -2.41 10.26
C GLY A 12 -0.49 -1.57 9.76
N GLU A 13 0.39 -2.17 8.94
CA GLU A 13 1.59 -1.51 8.41
C GLU A 13 1.28 -0.22 7.63
N THR A 14 0.42 -0.33 6.61
CA THR A 14 -0.02 0.82 5.81
C THR A 14 -0.86 1.79 6.64
N GLY A 15 -1.81 1.28 7.44
CA GLY A 15 -2.69 2.11 8.25
C GLY A 15 -1.95 2.93 9.31
N GLY A 16 -0.95 2.33 9.95
CA GLY A 16 -0.08 3.01 10.91
C GLY A 16 0.73 4.13 10.25
N SER A 17 1.25 3.89 9.05
CA SER A 17 1.88 4.94 8.24
C SER A 17 0.90 6.08 7.93
N ILE A 18 -0.32 5.76 7.49
CA ILE A 18 -1.37 6.75 7.20
C ILE A 18 -1.69 7.59 8.44
N VAL A 19 -1.88 6.97 9.60
CA VAL A 19 -2.09 7.70 10.86
C VAL A 19 -0.93 8.65 11.16
N ASN A 20 0.31 8.20 10.99
CA ASN A 20 1.50 9.03 11.22
C ASN A 20 1.53 10.24 10.29
N GLY A 21 1.31 10.05 8.99
CA GLY A 21 1.32 11.13 8.03
C GLY A 21 0.18 12.14 8.21
N LEU A 22 -1.02 11.66 8.59
CA LEU A 22 -2.14 12.55 8.91
C LEU A 22 -1.87 13.39 10.17
N LEU A 23 -1.27 12.79 11.21
CA LEU A 23 -0.90 13.53 12.42
C LEU A 23 0.26 14.52 12.20
N GLY A 24 1.18 14.20 11.29
CA GLY A 24 2.33 15.03 10.95
C GLY A 24 2.05 16.11 9.88
N SER A 25 0.84 16.13 9.32
CA SER A 25 0.49 17.07 8.25
C SER A 25 0.25 18.49 8.76
N GLU A 26 0.59 19.48 7.95
CA GLU A 26 0.16 20.87 8.16
C GLU A 26 -1.36 21.02 8.09
N THR A 27 -2.02 20.16 7.29
CA THR A 27 -3.49 20.10 7.27
C THR A 27 -3.96 19.37 8.52
N GLN A 28 -4.82 20.04 9.30
CA GLN A 28 -5.36 19.43 10.52
C GLN A 28 -6.51 18.48 10.20
N PHE A 29 -6.34 17.22 10.57
CA PHE A 29 -7.36 16.17 10.46
C PHE A 29 -7.95 15.81 11.83
N ASP A 30 -9.21 15.39 11.84
CA ASP A 30 -9.86 14.76 12.99
C ASP A 30 -10.01 13.27 12.68
N ILE A 31 -9.24 12.42 13.36
CA ILE A 31 -9.01 11.02 12.96
C ILE A 31 -9.78 10.08 13.89
N THR A 32 -10.60 9.24 13.29
CA THR A 32 -11.30 8.12 13.93
C THR A 32 -10.78 6.79 13.38
N ALA A 33 -10.25 5.92 14.22
CA ALA A 33 -9.92 4.56 13.86
C ALA A 33 -11.13 3.64 14.10
N LEU A 34 -11.56 2.94 13.05
CA LEU A 34 -12.58 1.90 13.10
C LEU A 34 -11.88 0.57 13.38
N VAL A 35 -12.15 0.00 14.55
CA VAL A 35 -11.43 -1.17 15.07
C VAL A 35 -12.42 -2.30 15.35
N ARG A 36 -12.06 -3.53 14.97
CA ARG A 36 -12.87 -4.71 15.31
C ARG A 36 -12.98 -4.85 16.84
N PRO A 37 -14.13 -5.22 17.40
CA PRO A 37 -14.28 -5.40 18.86
C PRO A 37 -13.22 -6.34 19.46
N SER A 38 -12.87 -7.42 18.76
CA SER A 38 -11.82 -8.38 19.16
C SER A 38 -10.40 -7.81 19.19
N SER A 39 -10.20 -6.58 18.72
CA SER A 39 -8.90 -5.89 18.68
C SER A 39 -8.86 -4.67 19.61
N ALA A 40 -9.90 -4.44 20.42
CA ALA A 40 -10.01 -3.27 21.30
C ALA A 40 -8.81 -3.14 22.26
N GLU A 41 -8.42 -4.25 22.90
CA GLU A 41 -7.38 -4.29 23.94
C GLU A 41 -5.99 -4.63 23.39
N LYS A 42 -5.81 -4.69 22.06
CA LYS A 42 -4.49 -4.95 21.49
C LYS A 42 -3.56 -3.76 21.74
N PRO A 43 -2.25 -3.99 22.01
CA PRO A 43 -1.29 -2.91 22.24
C PRO A 43 -1.30 -1.82 21.16
N ALA A 44 -1.44 -2.20 19.88
CA ALA A 44 -1.53 -1.25 18.78
C ALA A 44 -2.75 -0.31 18.87
N THR A 45 -3.91 -0.81 19.33
CA THR A 45 -5.12 -0.01 19.51
C THR A 45 -4.98 0.95 20.69
N ILE A 46 -4.39 0.47 21.79
CA ILE A 46 -4.09 1.30 22.97
C ILE A 46 -3.16 2.44 22.58
N SER A 47 -2.10 2.16 21.82
CA SER A 47 -1.16 3.17 21.32
C SER A 47 -1.85 4.25 20.47
N LEU A 48 -2.81 3.88 19.61
CA LEU A 48 -3.60 4.87 18.87
C LEU A 48 -4.40 5.79 19.81
N LYS A 49 -5.04 5.23 20.84
CA LYS A 49 -5.80 5.99 21.83
C LYS A 49 -4.91 6.96 22.62
N GLU A 50 -3.73 6.52 23.05
CA GLU A 50 -2.73 7.36 23.76
C GLU A 50 -2.25 8.53 22.90
N ARG A 51 -2.23 8.35 21.57
CA ARG A 51 -1.91 9.40 20.60
C ARG A 51 -3.09 10.33 20.27
N GLY A 52 -4.21 10.20 20.98
CA GLY A 52 -5.38 11.05 20.82
C GLY A 52 -6.29 10.67 19.64
N ILE A 53 -6.09 9.50 19.03
CA ILE A 53 -6.98 9.01 17.96
C ILE A 53 -8.28 8.48 18.58
N LYS A 54 -9.42 8.94 18.05
CA LYS A 54 -10.72 8.43 18.47
C LYS A 54 -10.86 6.98 18.02
N ILE A 55 -11.16 6.06 18.94
CA ILE A 55 -11.42 4.65 18.63
C ILE A 55 -12.94 4.43 18.60
N VAL A 56 -13.43 3.81 17.53
CA VAL A 56 -14.80 3.31 17.45
C VAL A 56 -14.73 1.82 17.16
N LEU A 57 -15.35 1.03 18.05
CA LEU A 57 -15.46 -0.40 17.87
C LEU A 57 -16.61 -0.70 16.91
N ILE A 58 -16.32 -1.38 15.81
CA ILE A 58 -17.31 -1.70 14.80
C ILE A 58 -16.94 -3.00 14.07
N ASP A 59 -17.95 -3.81 13.77
CA ASP A 59 -17.83 -4.97 12.89
C ASP A 59 -18.33 -4.59 11.49
N LEU A 60 -17.47 -4.75 10.48
CA LEU A 60 -17.82 -4.42 9.10
C LEU A 60 -18.82 -5.42 8.49
N GLY A 61 -18.86 -6.65 9.02
CA GLY A 61 -19.88 -7.63 8.69
C GLY A 61 -21.18 -7.49 9.51
N GLY A 62 -21.22 -6.52 10.42
CA GLY A 62 -22.34 -6.26 11.32
C GLY A 62 -23.48 -5.46 10.67
N SER A 63 -24.23 -4.72 11.49
CA SER A 63 -25.38 -3.96 11.03
C SER A 63 -24.99 -2.81 10.11
N HIS A 64 -25.63 -2.74 8.94
CA HIS A 64 -25.45 -1.64 8.01
C HIS A 64 -25.81 -0.28 8.64
N ASP A 65 -26.87 -0.20 9.45
CA ASP A 65 -27.29 1.06 10.06
C ASP A 65 -26.32 1.52 11.18
N GLU A 66 -25.66 0.59 11.87
CA GLU A 66 -24.58 0.93 12.81
C GLU A 66 -23.37 1.52 12.07
N LEU A 67 -22.98 0.92 10.94
CA LEU A 67 -21.92 1.47 10.08
C LEU A 67 -22.27 2.89 9.59
N VAL A 68 -23.52 3.11 9.17
CA VAL A 68 -23.99 4.44 8.74
C VAL A 68 -23.93 5.45 9.89
N ALA A 69 -24.38 5.06 11.09
CA ALA A 69 -24.36 5.93 12.26
C ALA A 69 -22.92 6.36 12.62
N VAL A 70 -21.97 5.43 12.58
CA VAL A 70 -20.54 5.72 12.84
C VAL A 70 -19.92 6.62 11.77
N LEU A 71 -20.34 6.49 10.52
CA LEU A 71 -19.82 7.27 9.40
C LEU A 71 -20.54 8.61 9.19
N THR A 72 -21.66 8.85 9.88
CA THR A 72 -22.42 10.10 9.74
C THR A 72 -21.58 11.29 10.18
N GLY A 73 -21.38 12.25 9.27
CA GLY A 73 -20.56 13.43 9.52
C GLY A 73 -19.05 13.22 9.33
N ILE A 74 -18.62 12.04 8.85
CA ILE A 74 -17.25 11.80 8.36
C ILE A 74 -17.11 12.35 6.93
N ASP A 75 -16.04 13.09 6.66
CA ASP A 75 -15.78 13.63 5.33
C ASP A 75 -15.10 12.60 4.43
N THR A 76 -14.15 11.82 4.99
CA THR A 76 -13.34 10.85 4.25
C THR A 76 -13.28 9.51 4.97
N VAL A 77 -13.48 8.42 4.23
CA VAL A 77 -13.21 7.06 4.71
C VAL A 77 -11.97 6.54 3.99
N ILE A 78 -11.01 5.98 4.74
CA ILE A 78 -9.81 5.33 4.21
C ILE A 78 -9.83 3.86 4.63
N SER A 79 -9.83 2.95 3.66
CA SER A 79 -9.67 1.53 3.90
C SER A 79 -8.20 1.14 3.73
N ALA A 80 -7.52 0.87 4.84
CA ALA A 80 -6.24 0.18 4.87
C ALA A 80 -6.41 -1.27 5.37
N ILE A 81 -7.51 -1.91 4.95
CA ILE A 81 -7.86 -3.27 5.36
C ILE A 81 -6.84 -4.30 4.84
N HIS A 82 -6.77 -5.45 5.50
CA HIS A 82 -5.94 -6.55 5.04
C HIS A 82 -6.42 -7.08 3.68
N PHE A 83 -5.49 -7.48 2.81
CA PHE A 83 -5.81 -7.88 1.44
C PHE A 83 -6.74 -9.12 1.36
N GLN A 84 -6.82 -9.91 2.42
CA GLN A 84 -7.73 -11.06 2.51
C GLN A 84 -9.17 -10.69 2.91
N SER A 85 -9.43 -9.43 3.24
CA SER A 85 -10.72 -8.95 3.71
C SER A 85 -11.27 -7.84 2.81
N LEU A 86 -10.86 -7.80 1.54
CA LEU A 86 -11.29 -6.76 0.59
C LEU A 86 -12.82 -6.75 0.39
N ASP A 87 -13.48 -7.90 0.53
CA ASP A 87 -14.94 -8.00 0.40
C ASP A 87 -15.69 -7.18 1.49
N ASP A 88 -15.05 -6.94 2.65
CA ASP A 88 -15.62 -6.11 3.71
C ASP A 88 -15.69 -4.61 3.33
N GLU A 89 -15.04 -4.18 2.23
CA GLU A 89 -15.18 -2.81 1.71
C GLU A 89 -16.54 -2.57 1.04
N ILE A 90 -17.22 -3.63 0.58
CA ILE A 90 -18.55 -3.51 -0.04
C ILE A 90 -19.59 -2.98 0.96
N PRO A 91 -19.83 -3.62 2.14
CA PRO A 91 -20.75 -3.07 3.13
C PRO A 91 -20.29 -1.71 3.67
N LEU A 92 -18.98 -1.51 3.85
CA LEU A 92 -18.41 -0.25 4.34
C LEU A 92 -18.66 0.91 3.36
N SER A 93 -18.44 0.71 2.06
CA SER A 93 -18.68 1.73 1.04
C SER A 93 -20.16 2.03 0.84
N ASN A 94 -21.04 1.02 0.94
CA ASN A 94 -22.49 1.23 0.98
C ASN A 94 -22.90 2.13 2.15
N ALA A 95 -22.37 1.87 3.35
CA ALA A 95 -22.65 2.67 4.53
C ALA A 95 -22.10 4.11 4.38
N ALA A 96 -20.88 4.26 3.86
CA ALA A 96 -20.28 5.56 3.57
C ALA A 96 -21.14 6.38 2.59
N LYS A 97 -21.69 5.75 1.55
CA LYS A 97 -22.61 6.39 0.61
C LYS A 97 -23.88 6.88 1.29
N LYS A 98 -24.53 6.05 2.11
CA LYS A 98 -25.76 6.42 2.84
C LYS A 98 -25.50 7.50 3.90
N ALA A 99 -24.31 7.49 4.53
CA ALA A 99 -23.87 8.49 5.49
C ALA A 99 -23.47 9.85 4.88
N GLY A 100 -23.37 9.94 3.54
CA GLY A 100 -23.00 11.17 2.85
C GLY A 100 -21.49 11.50 2.87
N VAL A 101 -20.64 10.46 2.98
CA VAL A 101 -19.18 10.61 2.92
C VAL A 101 -18.77 11.25 1.59
N LYS A 102 -17.84 12.23 1.65
CA LYS A 102 -17.43 13.04 0.49
C LYS A 102 -16.29 12.43 -0.31
N ARG A 103 -15.53 11.50 0.27
CA ARG A 103 -14.47 10.77 -0.41
C ARG A 103 -14.20 9.41 0.24
N TYR A 104 -14.10 8.37 -0.56
CA TYR A 104 -13.70 7.03 -0.14
C TYR A 104 -12.34 6.65 -0.77
N VAL A 105 -11.40 6.21 0.05
CA VAL A 105 -10.09 5.72 -0.41
C VAL A 105 -10.07 4.20 -0.21
N PRO A 106 -10.27 3.40 -1.27
CA PRO A 106 -10.27 1.93 -1.16
C PRO A 106 -8.87 1.37 -0.92
N CYS A 107 -8.78 0.12 -0.42
CA CYS A 107 -7.49 -0.52 -0.19
C CYS A 107 -6.81 -0.91 -1.50
N PHE A 108 -6.10 0.04 -2.09
CA PHE A 108 -5.18 -0.18 -3.21
C PHE A 108 -3.76 -0.32 -2.66
N PHE A 109 -3.11 0.78 -2.31
CA PHE A 109 -1.78 0.86 -1.65
C PHE A 109 -0.78 -0.20 -2.13
N ALA A 110 -0.76 -0.46 -3.44
CA ALA A 110 0.00 -1.51 -4.07
C ALA A 110 0.71 -0.97 -5.34
N THR A 111 1.25 -1.88 -6.14
CA THR A 111 1.71 -1.56 -7.49
C THR A 111 0.54 -1.32 -8.43
N ILE A 112 0.80 -0.52 -9.46
CA ILE A 112 -0.13 -0.41 -10.59
C ILE A 112 0.07 -1.59 -11.53
N ALA A 113 -1.04 -2.05 -12.10
CA ALA A 113 -1.09 -3.05 -13.15
C ALA A 113 -2.43 -2.90 -13.91
N PRO A 114 -2.47 -3.22 -15.22
CA PRO A 114 -3.74 -3.35 -15.92
C PRO A 114 -4.61 -4.45 -15.29
N ARG A 115 -5.92 -4.34 -15.46
CA ARG A 115 -6.88 -5.36 -14.99
C ARG A 115 -6.80 -6.62 -15.85
N GLY A 116 -7.05 -7.78 -15.26
CA GLY A 116 -7.16 -9.09 -15.91
C GLY A 116 -5.88 -9.92 -15.90
N ILE A 117 -4.81 -9.44 -15.27
CA ILE A 117 -3.49 -10.09 -15.28
C ILE A 117 -2.95 -10.44 -13.88
N MET A 118 -3.63 -10.00 -12.82
CA MET A 118 -3.25 -10.29 -11.43
C MET A 118 -4.51 -10.42 -10.56
N ASP A 119 -4.69 -11.54 -9.85
CA ASP A 119 -5.90 -11.79 -9.03
C ASP A 119 -6.03 -10.75 -7.91
N ALA A 120 -4.93 -10.47 -7.21
CA ALA A 120 -4.92 -9.48 -6.14
C ALA A 120 -5.30 -8.08 -6.63
N ARG A 121 -4.94 -7.74 -7.88
CA ARG A 121 -5.32 -6.48 -8.51
C ARG A 121 -6.80 -6.48 -8.89
N ASP A 122 -7.27 -7.55 -9.52
CA ASP A 122 -8.64 -7.65 -10.02
C ASP A 122 -9.67 -7.60 -8.89
N ARG A 123 -9.35 -8.13 -7.72
CA ARG A 123 -10.18 -7.99 -6.51
C ARG A 123 -10.32 -6.54 -6.05
N LYS A 124 -9.23 -5.77 -6.03
CA LYS A 124 -9.25 -4.34 -5.69
C LYS A 124 -10.05 -3.54 -6.71
N GLU A 125 -9.88 -3.86 -7.99
CA GLU A 125 -10.62 -3.25 -9.09
C GLU A 125 -12.14 -3.57 -9.01
N ALA A 126 -12.52 -4.78 -8.59
CA ALA A 126 -13.93 -5.13 -8.37
C ALA A 126 -14.60 -4.30 -7.25
N VAL A 127 -13.87 -4.01 -6.17
CA VAL A 127 -14.31 -3.08 -5.11
C VAL A 127 -14.47 -1.66 -5.67
N LEU A 128 -13.53 -1.19 -6.48
CA LEU A 128 -13.63 0.11 -7.12
C LEU A 128 -14.84 0.20 -8.05
N ASP A 129 -15.11 -0.83 -8.86
CA ASP A 129 -16.29 -0.84 -9.73
C ASP A 129 -17.58 -0.70 -8.91
N HIS A 130 -17.63 -1.33 -7.74
CA HIS A 130 -18.78 -1.21 -6.83
C HIS A 130 -18.95 0.22 -6.32
N ILE A 131 -17.88 0.83 -5.82
CA ILE A 131 -17.85 2.23 -5.35
C ILE A 131 -18.33 3.18 -6.46
N GLN A 132 -17.88 2.96 -7.70
CA GLN A 132 -18.30 3.74 -8.86
C GLN A 132 -19.78 3.52 -9.21
N ARG A 133 -20.28 2.27 -9.19
CA ARG A 133 -21.71 1.96 -9.45
C ARG A 133 -22.66 2.62 -8.45
N ILE A 134 -22.25 2.77 -7.19
CA ILE A 134 -23.05 3.47 -6.17
C ILE A 134 -22.83 5.00 -6.18
N TYR A 135 -22.03 5.51 -7.11
CA TYR A 135 -21.68 6.94 -7.25
C TYR A 135 -21.16 7.55 -5.94
N LEU A 136 -20.30 6.82 -5.22
CA LEU A 136 -19.58 7.34 -4.06
C LEU A 136 -18.28 7.99 -4.55
N PRO A 137 -18.02 9.28 -4.25
CA PRO A 137 -16.78 9.89 -4.69
C PRO A 137 -15.57 9.18 -4.08
N TYR A 138 -14.52 8.99 -4.86
CA TYR A 138 -13.39 8.14 -4.46
C TYR A 138 -12.03 8.75 -4.79
N THR A 139 -10.97 8.21 -4.21
CA THR A 139 -9.60 8.39 -4.72
C THR A 139 -8.85 7.08 -4.58
N VAL A 140 -8.38 6.53 -5.69
CA VAL A 140 -7.47 5.37 -5.67
C VAL A 140 -6.06 5.88 -5.42
N ILE A 141 -5.36 5.27 -4.47
CA ILE A 141 -3.96 5.57 -4.18
C ILE A 141 -3.18 4.28 -4.31
N ASP A 142 -2.34 4.19 -5.35
CA ASP A 142 -1.31 3.17 -5.46
C ASP A 142 0.03 3.78 -5.06
N VAL A 143 0.88 2.98 -4.42
CA VAL A 143 2.14 3.45 -3.81
C VAL A 143 3.37 2.78 -4.39
N GLY A 144 3.18 1.97 -5.43
CA GLY A 144 4.25 1.17 -5.99
C GLY A 144 4.68 0.04 -5.05
N TRP A 145 5.93 -0.37 -5.20
CA TRP A 145 6.53 -1.46 -4.45
C TRP A 145 7.26 -0.95 -3.20
N TRP A 146 7.16 -1.67 -2.10
CA TRP A 146 7.75 -1.20 -0.84
C TRP A 146 9.24 -1.51 -0.75
N TYR A 147 10.02 -0.56 -0.22
CA TYR A 147 11.44 -0.79 0.06
C TYR A 147 11.67 -1.98 1.01
N GLN A 148 10.75 -2.20 1.96
CA GLN A 148 10.78 -3.29 2.95
C GLN A 148 10.76 -4.70 2.34
N ILE A 149 10.36 -4.83 1.08
CA ILE A 149 10.36 -6.09 0.32
C ILE A 149 11.15 -5.92 -1.00
N THR A 150 12.17 -5.06 -1.00
CA THR A 150 13.03 -4.79 -2.17
C THR A 150 14.46 -5.28 -1.98
N LEU A 151 14.98 -5.29 -0.75
CA LEU A 151 16.41 -5.51 -0.53
C LEU A 151 16.84 -6.98 -0.67
N PRO A 152 18.00 -7.25 -1.31
CA PRO A 152 18.65 -8.54 -1.25
C PRO A 152 19.37 -8.74 0.09
N ARG A 153 19.72 -9.99 0.41
CA ARG A 153 20.67 -10.34 1.48
C ARG A 153 22.11 -10.06 1.04
N VAL A 154 22.92 -9.61 1.98
CA VAL A 154 24.38 -9.43 1.84
C VAL A 154 25.16 -10.44 2.68
N PRO A 155 26.44 -10.73 2.36
CA PRO A 155 27.24 -11.77 3.04
C PRO A 155 27.33 -11.64 4.57
N SER A 156 27.41 -10.42 5.11
CA SER A 156 27.45 -10.21 6.57
C SER A 156 26.14 -10.51 7.29
N GLY A 157 25.02 -10.65 6.56
CA GLY A 157 23.69 -10.75 7.14
C GLY A 157 23.18 -9.45 7.78
N LYS A 158 23.87 -8.31 7.61
CA LYS A 158 23.52 -7.03 8.26
C LYS A 158 22.09 -6.54 7.97
N LEU A 159 21.48 -6.97 6.87
CA LEU A 159 20.10 -6.62 6.52
C LEU A 159 19.06 -7.62 7.05
N ASP A 160 19.46 -8.81 7.52
CA ASP A 160 18.58 -9.95 7.76
C ASP A 160 17.43 -9.67 8.73
N GLU A 161 17.65 -8.82 9.74
CA GLU A 161 16.64 -8.47 10.74
C GLU A 161 15.45 -7.69 10.16
N CYS A 162 15.66 -6.94 9.07
CA CYS A 162 14.60 -6.14 8.44
C CYS A 162 13.94 -6.84 7.23
N LEU A 163 14.56 -7.91 6.69
CA LEU A 163 14.06 -8.60 5.50
C LEU A 163 12.83 -9.45 5.82
N VAL A 164 11.73 -9.23 5.08
CA VAL A 164 10.61 -10.18 5.07
C VAL A 164 11.04 -11.49 4.43
N PHE A 165 11.63 -11.36 3.24
CA PHE A 165 12.32 -12.40 2.48
C PHE A 165 13.46 -11.72 1.68
N PRO A 166 14.56 -12.43 1.40
CA PRO A 166 15.67 -11.89 0.64
C PRO A 166 15.32 -11.78 -0.86
N ASN A 167 15.36 -10.58 -1.43
CA ASN A 167 15.10 -10.35 -2.86
C ASN A 167 16.37 -10.51 -3.71
N ASN A 168 17.07 -11.64 -3.57
CA ASN A 168 18.28 -11.93 -4.35
C ASN A 168 17.98 -12.38 -5.80
N ASN A 169 16.74 -12.76 -6.09
CA ASN A 169 16.32 -13.22 -7.41
C ASN A 169 16.33 -12.07 -8.42
N ILE A 170 17.24 -12.12 -9.40
CA ILE A 170 17.21 -11.32 -10.62
C ILE A 170 16.28 -11.98 -11.62
N ILE A 171 15.13 -11.34 -11.86
CA ILE A 171 14.05 -11.90 -12.66
C ILE A 171 14.22 -11.43 -14.10
N ALA A 172 14.26 -12.37 -15.05
CA ALA A 172 14.35 -12.13 -16.49
C ALA A 172 15.34 -11.01 -16.88
N GLY A 173 16.53 -11.01 -16.25
CA GLY A 173 17.61 -10.05 -16.49
C GLY A 173 17.67 -8.87 -15.51
N GLY A 174 16.56 -8.54 -14.82
CA GLY A 174 16.55 -7.55 -13.72
C GLY A 174 16.64 -6.09 -14.14
N ASP A 175 16.42 -5.78 -15.42
CA ASP A 175 16.53 -4.44 -16.00
C ASP A 175 15.18 -3.70 -16.13
N ILE A 176 14.10 -4.30 -15.63
CA ILE A 176 12.78 -3.69 -15.68
C ILE A 176 12.58 -2.75 -14.48
N PRO A 177 12.24 -1.47 -14.70
CA PRO A 177 12.05 -0.51 -13.63
C PRO A 177 10.72 -0.74 -12.90
N SER A 178 10.69 -0.39 -11.61
CA SER A 178 9.48 -0.39 -10.79
C SER A 178 9.46 0.87 -9.92
N ALA A 179 8.29 1.49 -9.78
CA ALA A 179 8.04 2.60 -8.87
C ALA A 179 8.07 2.10 -7.43
N LEU A 180 8.89 2.73 -6.59
CA LEU A 180 9.19 2.30 -5.24
C LEU A 180 8.90 3.39 -4.21
N THR A 181 8.54 2.96 -3.00
CA THR A 181 8.23 3.83 -1.85
C THR A 181 8.63 3.17 -0.53
N ASP A 182 9.04 3.96 0.45
CA ASP A 182 9.14 3.51 1.83
C ASP A 182 7.76 3.53 2.50
N ILE A 183 7.35 2.44 3.15
CA ILE A 183 6.07 2.41 3.90
C ILE A 183 5.92 3.60 4.82
N ARG A 184 6.99 4.01 5.50
CA ARG A 184 6.95 5.09 6.50
C ARG A 184 6.58 6.46 5.85
N ASP A 185 6.69 6.61 4.52
CA ASP A 185 6.31 7.82 3.76
C ASP A 185 4.92 7.74 3.11
N ILE A 186 4.29 6.56 3.04
CA ILE A 186 2.95 6.39 2.46
C ILE A 186 1.96 7.38 3.07
N GLY A 187 1.97 7.53 4.40
CA GLY A 187 1.07 8.45 5.08
C GLY A 187 1.24 9.91 4.70
N ASN A 188 2.46 10.35 4.37
CA ASN A 188 2.72 11.72 3.96
C ASN A 188 2.05 12.01 2.60
N TYR A 189 2.17 11.08 1.66
CA TYR A 189 1.44 11.15 0.39
C TYR A 189 -0.06 11.10 0.59
N VAL A 190 -0.56 10.18 1.42
CA VAL A 190 -2.00 10.07 1.70
C VAL A 190 -2.53 11.36 2.30
N ALA A 191 -1.84 11.96 3.27
CA ALA A 191 -2.25 13.22 3.89
C ALA A 191 -2.37 14.36 2.86
N ALA A 192 -1.40 14.49 1.95
CA ALA A 192 -1.46 15.46 0.87
C ALA A 192 -2.63 15.17 -0.10
N ILE A 193 -2.79 13.91 -0.52
CA ILE A 193 -3.83 13.48 -1.46
C ILE A 193 -5.22 13.72 -0.90
N VAL A 194 -5.48 13.32 0.35
CA VAL A 194 -6.80 13.49 0.96
C VAL A 194 -7.11 14.94 1.30
N GLY A 195 -6.11 15.80 1.50
CA GLY A 195 -6.31 17.24 1.63
C GLY A 195 -6.69 17.93 0.32
N ASP A 196 -6.47 17.30 -0.83
CA ASP A 196 -6.53 17.94 -2.13
C ASP A 196 -7.80 17.58 -2.93
N PRO A 197 -8.70 18.56 -3.20
CA PRO A 197 -9.90 18.31 -4.00
C PRO A 197 -9.61 17.90 -5.45
N ARG A 198 -8.42 18.18 -5.99
CA ARG A 198 -8.01 17.78 -7.36
C ARG A 198 -7.95 16.26 -7.53
N THR A 199 -7.87 15.51 -6.42
CA THR A 199 -7.74 14.05 -6.43
C THR A 199 -9.08 13.31 -6.29
N ILE A 200 -10.20 14.03 -6.12
CA ILE A 200 -11.55 13.43 -6.11
C ILE A 200 -11.85 12.81 -7.48
N ASN A 201 -12.32 11.56 -7.45
CA ASN A 201 -12.57 10.67 -8.58
C ASN A 201 -11.33 10.44 -9.47
N LYS A 202 -10.14 10.48 -8.88
CA LYS A 202 -8.87 10.20 -9.55
C LYS A 202 -8.21 8.94 -9.04
N ARG A 203 -7.29 8.43 -9.85
CA ARG A 203 -6.26 7.48 -9.44
C ARG A 203 -4.95 8.23 -9.31
N VAL A 204 -4.23 8.01 -8.22
CA VAL A 204 -2.96 8.68 -7.92
C VAL A 204 -1.88 7.62 -7.72
N LEU A 205 -0.76 7.75 -8.43
CA LEU A 205 0.46 6.99 -8.13
C LEU A 205 1.35 7.84 -7.23
N ALA A 206 1.50 7.41 -5.98
CA ALA A 206 2.31 8.04 -4.96
C ALA A 206 3.62 7.26 -4.77
N TYR A 207 4.69 7.68 -5.46
CA TYR A 207 5.96 6.97 -5.45
C TYR A 207 7.15 7.92 -5.23
N THR A 208 8.22 7.40 -4.62
CA THR A 208 9.43 8.19 -4.36
C THR A 208 10.40 8.15 -5.53
N GLU A 209 10.69 6.97 -6.06
CA GLU A 209 11.65 6.80 -7.16
C GLU A 209 11.39 5.53 -7.96
N THR A 210 12.08 5.35 -9.08
CA THR A 210 12.04 4.12 -9.87
C THR A 210 13.40 3.44 -9.83
N LYS A 211 13.42 2.11 -9.65
CA LYS A 211 14.64 1.30 -9.76
C LYS A 211 14.39 -0.03 -10.45
N THR A 212 15.39 -0.53 -11.16
CA THR A 212 15.48 -1.92 -11.58
C THR A 212 16.08 -2.80 -10.48
N GLN A 213 15.95 -4.12 -10.58
CA GLN A 213 16.58 -5.04 -9.60
C GLN A 213 18.11 -4.92 -9.62
N ASN A 214 18.70 -4.76 -10.81
CA ASN A 214 20.13 -4.54 -10.96
C ASN A 214 20.59 -3.22 -10.32
N GLU A 215 19.79 -2.16 -10.43
CA GLU A 215 20.09 -0.89 -9.76
C GLU A 215 19.98 -0.99 -8.24
N VAL A 216 19.02 -1.75 -7.72
CA VAL A 216 18.91 -2.03 -6.28
C VAL A 216 20.16 -2.77 -5.78
N HIS A 217 20.59 -3.83 -6.46
CA HIS A 217 21.80 -4.57 -6.09
C HIS A 217 23.05 -3.69 -6.10
N LYS A 218 23.24 -2.88 -7.15
CA LYS A 218 24.35 -1.92 -7.24
C LYS A 218 24.31 -0.89 -6.13
N LEU A 219 23.12 -0.42 -5.76
CA LEU A 219 22.96 0.56 -4.69
C LEU A 219 23.28 -0.05 -3.32
N VAL A 220 22.87 -1.28 -3.06
CA VAL A 220 23.26 -2.01 -1.83
C VAL A 220 24.77 -2.20 -1.76
N GLU A 221 25.41 -2.65 -2.84
CA GLU A 221 26.87 -2.79 -2.91
C GLU A 221 27.58 -1.45 -2.66
N LYS A 222 27.11 -0.36 -3.29
CA LYS A 222 27.64 0.99 -3.08
C LYS A 222 27.54 1.44 -1.63
N VAL A 223 26.39 1.23 -0.97
CA VAL A 223 26.12 1.75 0.38
C VAL A 223 26.81 0.93 1.46
N LEU A 224 26.85 -0.40 1.29
CA LEU A 224 27.36 -1.30 2.33
C LEU A 224 28.82 -1.74 2.10
N GLY A 225 29.34 -1.57 0.89
CA GLY A 225 30.63 -2.13 0.49
C GLY A 225 30.61 -3.67 0.38
N GLU A 226 29.42 -4.26 0.33
CA GLU A 226 29.19 -5.69 0.29
C GLU A 226 28.34 -6.06 -0.92
N LYS A 227 28.85 -6.95 -1.77
CA LYS A 227 28.15 -7.39 -2.96
C LYS A 227 27.08 -8.44 -2.62
N PRO A 228 25.79 -8.20 -2.91
CA PRO A 228 24.77 -9.24 -2.79
C PRO A 228 25.03 -10.36 -3.81
N GLU A 229 24.82 -11.61 -3.41
CA GLU A 229 24.91 -12.77 -4.32
C GLU A 229 23.57 -12.96 -5.05
N PRO A 230 23.48 -12.66 -6.36
CA PRO A 230 22.23 -12.77 -7.09
C PRO A 230 21.92 -14.23 -7.45
N THR A 231 20.64 -14.58 -7.39
CA THR A 231 20.10 -15.79 -8.01
C THR A 231 19.39 -15.40 -9.30
N THR A 232 19.27 -16.31 -10.27
CA THR A 232 18.52 -16.05 -11.51
C THR A 232 17.16 -16.71 -11.45
N LEU A 233 16.14 -16.00 -11.91
CA LEU A 233 14.80 -16.54 -12.10
C LEU A 233 14.29 -16.15 -13.49
N SER A 234 14.12 -17.14 -14.37
CA SER A 234 13.64 -16.88 -15.73
C SER A 234 12.13 -16.66 -15.76
N LYS A 235 11.64 -16.10 -16.88
CA LYS A 235 10.20 -15.96 -17.12
C LYS A 235 9.53 -17.34 -17.12
N GLU A 236 10.14 -18.31 -17.77
CA GLU A 236 9.62 -19.68 -17.92
C GLU A 236 9.48 -20.36 -16.55
N GLN A 237 10.49 -20.20 -15.67
CA GLN A 237 10.42 -20.71 -14.30
C GLN A 237 9.27 -20.08 -13.51
N LEU A 238 9.03 -18.77 -13.67
CA LEU A 238 7.88 -18.11 -13.04
C LEU A 238 6.54 -18.60 -13.61
N GLU A 239 6.46 -18.85 -14.92
CA GLU A 239 5.27 -19.41 -15.56
C GLU A 239 4.97 -20.83 -15.07
N GLU A 240 6.00 -21.64 -14.83
CA GLU A 240 5.91 -22.96 -14.19
C GLU A 240 5.41 -22.85 -12.74
N MET A 241 5.97 -21.92 -11.95
CA MET A 241 5.50 -21.64 -10.58
C MET A 241 4.04 -21.18 -10.53
N LEU A 242 3.56 -20.49 -11.57
CA LEU A 242 2.18 -20.03 -11.71
C LEU A 242 1.23 -21.11 -12.23
N ALA A 243 1.73 -22.15 -12.90
CA ALA A 243 0.91 -23.17 -13.55
C ALA A 243 -0.12 -23.84 -12.61
N PRO A 244 0.21 -24.18 -11.34
CA PRO A 244 -0.75 -24.79 -10.41
C PRO A 244 -1.94 -23.89 -10.04
N PHE A 245 -1.84 -22.57 -10.26
CA PHE A 245 -2.90 -21.62 -9.92
C PHE A 245 -3.80 -21.27 -11.11
N ARG A 246 -3.51 -21.77 -12.31
CA ARG A 246 -4.29 -21.46 -13.52
C ARG A 246 -5.74 -21.91 -13.34
N GLY A 247 -6.67 -20.99 -13.61
CA GLY A 247 -8.12 -21.25 -13.48
C GLY A 247 -8.66 -21.22 -12.05
N SER A 248 -7.80 -21.09 -11.02
CA SER A 248 -8.27 -20.93 -9.65
C SER A 248 -8.84 -19.51 -9.43
N THR A 249 -9.94 -19.43 -8.70
CA THR A 249 -10.54 -18.19 -8.20
C THR A 249 -10.29 -17.99 -6.70
N GLU A 250 -9.57 -18.91 -6.06
CA GLU A 250 -9.23 -18.80 -4.65
C GLU A 250 -8.11 -17.79 -4.45
N GLN A 251 -8.24 -16.99 -3.39
CA GLN A 251 -7.20 -16.04 -3.04
C GLN A 251 -6.00 -16.80 -2.47
N ASN A 252 -4.83 -16.58 -3.07
CA ASN A 252 -3.62 -17.29 -2.69
C ASN A 252 -2.42 -16.34 -2.60
N GLN A 253 -1.72 -16.37 -1.46
CA GLN A 253 -0.59 -15.49 -1.20
C GLN A 253 0.62 -15.81 -2.11
N MET A 254 0.92 -17.09 -2.34
CA MET A 254 2.03 -17.49 -3.21
C MET A 254 1.77 -17.10 -4.66
N ARG A 255 0.55 -17.32 -5.15
CA ARG A 255 0.12 -16.82 -6.47
C ARG A 255 0.36 -15.31 -6.57
N SER A 256 -0.06 -14.55 -5.56
CA SER A 256 0.12 -13.09 -5.54
C SER A 256 1.59 -12.71 -5.66
N ILE A 257 2.48 -13.35 -4.88
CA ILE A 257 3.93 -13.11 -4.94
C ILE A 257 4.48 -13.35 -6.36
N TYR A 258 4.10 -14.46 -7.00
CA TYR A 258 4.58 -14.80 -8.34
C TYR A 258 4.03 -13.85 -9.41
N GLU A 259 2.76 -13.44 -9.30
CA GLU A 259 2.14 -12.44 -10.18
C GLU A 259 2.82 -11.06 -10.05
N TYR A 260 3.21 -10.68 -8.83
CA TYR A 260 4.00 -9.48 -8.54
C TYR A 260 5.42 -9.57 -9.11
N TRP A 261 6.09 -10.72 -9.00
CA TRP A 261 7.38 -10.96 -9.65
C TRP A 261 7.30 -10.92 -11.17
N MET A 262 6.21 -11.44 -11.76
CA MET A 262 5.95 -11.31 -13.20
C MET A 262 5.71 -9.85 -13.60
N SER A 263 5.03 -9.09 -12.73
CA SER A 263 4.79 -7.66 -12.93
C SER A 263 6.09 -6.85 -12.96
N TRP A 264 6.95 -7.04 -11.98
CA TRP A 264 8.21 -6.32 -11.89
C TRP A 264 9.23 -6.85 -12.90
N GLY A 265 9.55 -8.13 -12.87
CA GLY A 265 10.70 -8.66 -13.61
C GLY A 265 10.49 -8.88 -15.10
N VAL A 266 9.24 -9.01 -15.57
CA VAL A 266 8.96 -9.42 -16.95
C VAL A 266 8.11 -8.43 -17.72
N ARG A 267 6.94 -8.03 -17.17
CA ARG A 267 6.00 -7.15 -17.90
C ARG A 267 6.32 -5.67 -17.75
N GLY A 268 6.92 -5.29 -16.62
CA GLY A 268 7.19 -3.89 -16.29
C GLY A 268 5.94 -3.09 -16.07
N ASP A 269 4.94 -3.67 -15.38
CA ASP A 269 3.66 -2.97 -15.23
C ASP A 269 3.83 -1.71 -14.38
N ASN A 270 4.61 -1.77 -13.29
CA ASN A 270 4.64 -0.77 -12.23
C ASN A 270 5.54 0.45 -12.51
N THR A 271 5.26 1.20 -13.58
CA THR A 271 6.03 2.41 -13.94
C THR A 271 5.17 3.67 -13.95
N PRO A 272 5.76 4.87 -13.78
CA PRO A 272 5.03 6.14 -13.93
C PRO A 272 4.39 6.29 -15.31
N GLU A 273 5.07 5.85 -16.37
CA GLU A 273 4.58 5.91 -17.75
C GLU A 273 3.32 5.06 -17.92
N ASN A 274 3.33 3.83 -17.41
CA ASN A 274 2.18 2.94 -17.44
C ASN A 274 1.05 3.44 -16.55
N ALA A 275 1.36 4.05 -15.40
CA ALA A 275 0.35 4.67 -14.56
C ALA A 275 -0.38 5.80 -15.31
N VAL A 276 0.37 6.70 -15.95
CA VAL A 276 -0.22 7.79 -16.77
C VAL A 276 -1.07 7.21 -17.91
N TYR A 277 -0.59 6.18 -18.60
CA TYR A 277 -1.37 5.48 -19.63
C TYR A 277 -2.70 4.92 -19.09
N LEU A 278 -2.69 4.38 -17.87
CA LEU A 278 -3.89 3.88 -17.18
C LEU A 278 -4.74 4.99 -16.54
N GLY A 279 -4.46 6.26 -16.83
CA GLY A 279 -5.25 7.40 -16.38
C GLY A 279 -4.95 7.86 -14.96
N TYR A 280 -3.79 7.49 -14.40
CA TYR A 280 -3.33 8.02 -13.12
C TYR A 280 -2.77 9.43 -13.29
N VAL A 281 -2.92 10.23 -12.24
CA VAL A 281 -2.08 11.41 -12.01
C VAL A 281 -0.93 11.04 -11.09
N LEU A 282 0.25 11.63 -11.29
CA LEU A 282 1.41 11.35 -10.44
C LEU A 282 1.40 12.29 -9.23
N ALA A 283 1.64 11.75 -8.04
CA ALA A 283 1.75 12.57 -6.84
C ALA A 283 2.89 13.60 -6.95
N LYS A 284 3.97 13.26 -7.66
CA LYS A 284 5.10 14.17 -7.91
C LYS A 284 4.70 15.41 -8.71
N ASP A 285 3.76 15.28 -9.64
CA ASP A 285 3.27 16.42 -10.42
C ASP A 285 2.33 17.31 -9.60
N LEU A 286 1.54 16.69 -8.71
CA LEU A 286 0.62 17.40 -7.84
C LEU A 286 1.32 18.11 -6.67
N TYR A 287 2.40 17.51 -6.16
CA TYR A 287 3.11 17.91 -4.94
C TYR A 287 4.64 17.89 -5.15
N PRO A 288 5.20 18.77 -6.01
CA PRO A 288 6.63 18.74 -6.34
C PRO A 288 7.55 19.05 -5.15
N SER A 289 7.02 19.67 -4.09
CA SER A 289 7.76 19.97 -2.85
C SER A 289 7.73 18.83 -1.81
N LEU A 290 6.94 17.77 -2.04
CA LEU A 290 6.86 16.66 -1.12
C LEU A 290 8.06 15.73 -1.34
N HIS A 291 8.98 15.74 -0.38
CA HIS A 291 10.16 14.89 -0.39
C HIS A 291 9.95 13.67 0.52
N ALA A 292 10.23 12.48 -0.01
CA ALA A 292 10.20 11.22 0.70
C ALA A 292 11.61 10.62 0.77
N ARG A 293 11.83 9.66 1.67
CA ARG A 293 13.13 9.01 1.85
C ARG A 293 13.50 8.21 0.61
N SER A 294 14.71 8.41 0.14
CA SER A 294 15.31 7.61 -0.92
C SER A 294 15.61 6.19 -0.45
N LEU A 295 15.77 5.28 -1.40
CA LEU A 295 16.21 3.91 -1.15
C LEU A 295 17.63 3.90 -0.59
N GLU A 296 18.49 4.86 -0.96
CA GLU A 296 19.83 4.98 -0.38
C GLU A 296 19.77 5.26 1.13
N GLU A 297 18.92 6.21 1.55
CA GLU A 297 18.68 6.49 2.97
C GLU A 297 18.04 5.31 3.68
N PHE A 298 17.10 4.62 3.03
CA PHE A 298 16.49 3.40 3.58
C PHE A 298 17.53 2.29 3.83
N ILE A 299 18.46 2.06 2.90
CA ILE A 299 19.51 1.05 3.06
C ILE A 299 20.43 1.41 4.24
N LYS A 300 20.77 2.70 4.41
CA LYS A 300 21.55 3.18 5.57
C LYS A 300 20.80 2.93 6.88
N ASP A 301 19.52 3.31 6.95
CA ASP A 301 18.67 3.04 8.11
C ASP A 301 18.60 1.53 8.43
N ALA A 302 18.44 0.69 7.40
CA ALA A 302 18.33 -0.75 7.55
C ALA A 302 19.64 -1.35 8.10
N ALA A 303 20.79 -0.91 7.59
CA ALA A 303 22.10 -1.35 8.04
C ALA A 303 22.42 -0.95 9.49
N GLU A 304 21.75 0.07 10.01
CA GLU A 304 21.85 0.55 11.38
C GLU A 304 20.77 -0.02 12.31
N GLY A 305 19.94 -0.97 11.83
CA GLY A 305 18.87 -1.57 12.62
C GLY A 305 17.68 -0.64 12.90
N ARG A 306 17.56 0.48 12.16
CA ARG A 306 16.48 1.47 12.33
C ARG A 306 15.22 1.13 11.53
N VAL A 307 15.27 0.10 10.68
CA VAL A 307 14.13 -0.40 9.91
C VAL A 307 13.59 -1.67 10.57
N LYS A 308 12.31 -1.66 10.91
CA LYS A 308 11.60 -2.84 11.42
C LYS A 308 11.15 -3.71 10.25
N LYS A 309 11.23 -5.03 10.44
CA LYS A 309 10.59 -6.00 9.54
C LYS A 309 9.08 -5.86 9.61
N VAL A 310 8.45 -5.82 8.45
CA VAL A 310 6.99 -5.70 8.33
C VAL A 310 6.32 -7.06 8.45
N TYR A 311 5.04 -7.05 8.82
CA TYR A 311 4.22 -8.24 9.03
C TYR A 311 4.74 -9.15 10.16
N GLN A 312 5.42 -8.55 11.15
CA GLN A 312 5.69 -9.21 12.42
C GLN A 312 4.36 -9.27 13.21
N GLN A 313 3.89 -10.48 13.48
CA GLN A 313 2.71 -10.73 14.30
C GLN A 313 3.05 -10.70 15.80
#